data_AF-A0A0N0RZ80-F1
#
_entry.id   AF-A0A0N0RZ80-F1
#
_cell.length_a   1.000
_cell.length_b   1.000
_cell.length_c   1.000
_cell.angle_alpha   90.00
_cell.angle_beta   90.00
_cell.angle_gamma   90.00
#
_symmetry.space_group_name_H-M   'P 1'
#
loop_
_entity.id
_entity.type
_entity.pdbx_description
1 polymer ?
#
loop_
_entity_poly.entity_id
_entity_poly.type
_entity_poly.pdbx_seq_one_letter_code
_entity_poly.pdbx_strand_id
1 'polypeptide(L)'
;MESSAHAVAAGTFNTIFSAWARRVVDPVLSPTSTRTVRGRSRTKKADISWSPRDMPYGRSNKWPTFVGEVAWSERRTKLHEDMKFWLDNPDSAVNAAITISILRDKIMVESWERADDEPPSPNQKIEIDRKPLPGCPRVNGQLEIQFSDVFLRERRDGESNFLLTATDMEELAGHIWKYQYPTN
;
A
#
# COMPACT_ATOMS: atom_id res chain seq x y z
N MET A 1 19.08 3.83 -8.22
CA MET A 1 18.17 4.17 -9.33
C MET A 1 16.93 3.35 -9.11
N GLU A 2 15.79 3.99 -8.89
CA GLU A 2 14.49 3.32 -8.75
C GLU A 2 14.21 2.54 -10.05
N SER A 3 13.83 1.26 -9.96
CA SER A 3 13.57 0.48 -11.17
C SER A 3 12.30 1.00 -11.84
N SER A 4 12.22 0.94 -13.17
CA SER A 4 11.02 1.35 -13.90
C SER A 4 9.77 0.57 -13.44
N ALA A 5 9.93 -0.71 -13.10
CA ALA A 5 8.86 -1.53 -12.55
C ALA A 5 8.39 -1.07 -11.16
N HIS A 6 9.28 -0.54 -10.33
CA HIS A 6 8.95 0.04 -9.03
C HIS A 6 8.04 1.25 -9.19
N ALA A 7 8.44 2.20 -10.03
CA ALA A 7 7.65 3.41 -10.30
C ALA A 7 6.29 3.09 -10.94
N VAL A 8 6.23 2.11 -11.84
CA VAL A 8 4.99 1.64 -12.47
C VAL A 8 4.05 1.00 -11.44
N ALA A 9 4.56 0.13 -10.57
CA ALA A 9 3.75 -0.49 -9.54
C ALA A 9 3.17 0.54 -8.57
N ALA A 10 4.01 1.48 -8.09
CA ALA A 10 3.56 2.56 -7.22
C ALA A 10 2.52 3.46 -7.90
N GLY A 11 2.73 3.79 -9.19
CA GLY A 11 1.80 4.61 -9.98
C GLY A 11 0.45 3.93 -10.24
N THR A 12 0.46 2.66 -10.64
CA THR A 12 -0.77 1.89 -10.89
C THR A 12 -1.55 1.67 -9.60
N PHE A 13 -0.88 1.28 -8.50
CA PHE A 13 -1.57 1.17 -7.21
C PHE A 13 -2.16 2.50 -6.75
N ASN A 14 -1.42 3.62 -6.89
CA ASN A 14 -1.96 4.95 -6.56
C ASN A 14 -3.22 5.28 -7.37
N THR A 15 -3.30 4.87 -8.63
CA THR A 15 -4.49 5.07 -9.48
C THR A 15 -5.69 4.31 -8.93
N ILE A 16 -5.51 3.01 -8.63
CA ILE A 16 -6.53 2.14 -8.03
C ILE A 16 -7.02 2.71 -6.69
N PHE A 17 -6.08 3.03 -5.79
CA PHE A 17 -6.39 3.59 -4.48
C PHE A 17 -7.11 4.95 -4.57
N SER A 18 -6.67 5.81 -5.50
CA SER A 18 -7.30 7.11 -5.74
C SER A 18 -8.74 6.98 -6.23
N ALA A 19 -9.06 5.96 -7.02
CA ALA A 19 -10.41 5.74 -7.54
C ALA A 19 -11.40 5.41 -6.41
N TRP A 20 -10.95 4.65 -5.41
CA TRP A 20 -11.71 4.43 -4.18
C TRP A 20 -11.78 5.70 -3.33
N ALA A 21 -10.64 6.34 -3.04
CA ALA A 21 -10.57 7.51 -2.16
C ALA A 21 -11.44 8.67 -2.63
N ARG A 22 -11.57 8.88 -3.95
CA ARG A 22 -12.40 9.95 -4.54
C ARG A 22 -13.91 9.75 -4.37
N ARG A 23 -14.36 8.57 -3.95
CA ARG A 23 -15.79 8.33 -3.62
C ARG A 23 -16.19 8.99 -2.30
N VAL A 24 -15.21 9.44 -1.52
CA VAL A 24 -15.40 10.05 -0.21
C VAL A 24 -15.29 11.55 -0.32
N VAL A 25 -16.32 12.27 0.12
CA VAL A 25 -16.42 13.72 -0.04
C VAL A 25 -15.68 14.49 1.06
N ASP A 26 -15.64 13.94 2.27
CA ASP A 26 -15.10 14.63 3.45
C ASP A 26 -14.69 13.64 4.57
N PRO A 27 -13.43 13.64 5.08
CA PRO A 27 -12.34 14.50 4.63
C PRO A 27 -11.77 14.00 3.31
N VAL A 28 -11.24 14.92 2.50
CA VAL A 28 -10.56 14.56 1.26
C VAL A 28 -9.18 13.98 1.59
N LEU A 29 -8.86 12.78 1.08
CA LEU A 29 -7.49 12.28 1.15
C LEU A 29 -6.60 13.00 0.16
N SER A 30 -5.39 13.34 0.60
CA SER A 30 -4.35 13.93 -0.25
C SER A 30 -3.15 12.98 -0.34
N PRO A 31 -2.57 12.80 -1.54
CA PRO A 31 -1.33 12.05 -1.67
C PRO A 31 -0.19 12.84 -1.00
N THR A 32 0.66 12.14 -0.27
CA THR A 32 1.77 12.73 0.50
C THR A 32 3.13 12.11 0.16
N SER A 33 3.21 11.29 -0.90
CA SER A 33 4.40 10.50 -1.25
C SER A 33 5.63 11.35 -1.59
N THR A 34 5.46 12.64 -1.89
CA THR A 34 6.58 13.59 -2.09
C THR A 34 7.23 14.04 -0.78
N ARG A 35 6.58 13.82 0.37
CA ARG A 35 7.06 14.23 1.68
C ARG A 35 8.06 13.24 2.24
N THR A 36 9.07 13.79 2.90
CA THR A 36 10.06 13.01 3.65
C THR A 36 9.67 13.04 5.12
N VAL A 37 9.60 11.86 5.74
CA VAL A 37 9.23 11.69 7.14
C VAL A 37 10.46 11.33 7.96
N ARG A 38 10.70 12.08 9.03
CA ARG A 38 11.78 11.83 9.99
C ARG A 38 11.21 11.07 11.19
N GLY A 39 11.65 9.82 11.36
CA GLY A 39 11.46 9.07 12.59
C GLY A 39 12.68 9.17 13.49
N ARG A 40 12.65 8.44 14.61
CA ARG A 40 13.72 8.44 15.62
C ARG A 40 15.08 7.94 15.09
N SER A 41 15.07 6.88 14.30
CA SER A 41 16.30 6.20 13.84
C SER A 41 16.74 6.60 12.44
N ARG A 42 15.80 6.98 11.57
CA ARG A 42 16.08 7.32 10.18
C ARG A 42 15.03 8.27 9.60
N THR A 43 15.32 8.72 8.39
CA THR A 43 14.41 9.53 7.57
C THR A 43 14.04 8.71 6.34
N LYS A 44 12.75 8.65 5.98
CA LYS A 44 12.26 7.87 4.85
C LYS A 44 11.20 8.64 4.06
N LYS A 45 11.12 8.34 2.77
CA LYS A 45 10.07 8.76 1.85
C LYS A 45 9.33 7.50 1.41
N ALA A 46 8.01 7.50 1.50
CA ALA A 46 7.20 6.37 1.07
C ALA A 46 7.02 6.38 -0.45
N ASP A 47 6.91 5.21 -1.06
CA ASP A 47 6.58 5.08 -2.49
C ASP A 47 5.14 5.52 -2.76
N ILE A 48 4.24 5.14 -1.84
CA ILE A 48 2.84 5.51 -1.79
C ILE A 48 2.56 6.05 -0.40
N SER A 49 1.89 7.20 -0.30
CA SER A 49 1.33 7.62 0.99
C SER A 49 0.16 8.57 0.83
N TRP A 50 -0.77 8.47 1.77
CA TRP A 50 -2.01 9.22 1.79
C TRP A 50 -2.34 9.69 3.21
N SER A 51 -3.06 10.81 3.30
CA SER A 51 -3.50 11.37 4.58
C SER A 51 -4.78 12.17 4.38
N PRO A 52 -5.70 12.18 5.37
CA PRO A 52 -6.74 13.19 5.43
C PRO A 52 -6.12 14.58 5.31
N ARG A 53 -6.71 15.43 4.46
CA ARG A 53 -6.28 16.82 4.32
C ARG A 53 -6.43 17.57 5.65
N ASP A 54 -7.55 17.35 6.30
CA ASP A 54 -7.88 17.89 7.61
C ASP A 54 -7.72 16.77 8.65
N MET A 55 -6.65 16.87 9.44
CA MET A 55 -6.38 15.89 10.49
C MET A 55 -7.31 16.13 11.69
N PRO A 56 -7.84 15.06 12.32
CA PRO A 56 -8.57 15.19 13.57
C PRO A 56 -7.75 15.90 14.66
N TYR A 57 -8.44 16.59 15.57
CA TYR A 57 -7.80 17.31 16.67
C TYR A 57 -6.85 16.40 17.47
N GLY A 58 -5.67 16.92 17.80
CA GLY A 58 -4.64 16.18 18.52
C GLY A 58 -3.77 15.25 17.67
N ARG A 59 -4.06 15.07 16.37
CA ARG A 59 -3.21 14.29 15.46
C ARG A 59 -2.29 15.17 14.62
N SER A 60 -1.06 14.70 14.42
CA SER A 60 -0.05 15.38 13.61
C SER A 60 -0.18 15.01 12.13
N ASN A 61 -0.03 16.00 11.24
CA ASN A 61 0.07 15.79 9.79
C ASN A 61 1.51 15.49 9.29
N LYS A 62 2.46 15.27 10.21
CA LYS A 62 3.86 14.95 9.90
C LYS A 62 4.00 13.54 9.31
N TRP A 63 3.15 12.63 9.74
CA TRP A 63 3.11 11.25 9.27
C TRP A 63 1.84 11.02 8.46
N PRO A 64 1.90 10.20 7.41
CA PRO A 64 0.70 9.75 6.73
C PRO A 64 -0.11 8.79 7.60
N THR A 65 -1.37 8.55 7.20
CA THR A 65 -2.25 7.54 7.83
C THR A 65 -2.19 6.21 7.11
N PHE A 66 -1.92 6.26 5.79
CA PHE A 66 -1.72 5.11 4.94
C PHE A 66 -0.41 5.22 4.16
N VAL A 67 0.35 4.11 4.09
CA VAL A 67 1.60 4.01 3.31
C VAL A 67 1.63 2.75 2.47
N GLY A 68 2.37 2.79 1.36
CA GLY A 68 2.72 1.62 0.58
C GLY A 68 4.19 1.67 0.18
N GLU A 69 4.83 0.51 0.25
CA GLU A 69 6.22 0.32 -0.15
C GLU A 69 6.30 -0.75 -1.24
N VAL A 70 7.11 -0.50 -2.27
CA VAL A 70 7.32 -1.42 -3.38
C VAL A 70 8.71 -2.02 -3.25
N ALA A 71 8.83 -3.33 -3.50
CA ALA A 71 10.11 -3.99 -3.60
C ALA A 71 10.23 -4.69 -4.95
N TRP A 72 11.29 -4.34 -5.69
CA TRP A 72 11.68 -5.02 -6.92
C TRP A 72 12.92 -5.87 -6.70
N SER A 73 12.80 -7.20 -6.68
CA SER A 73 13.94 -8.11 -6.45
C SER A 73 14.72 -7.87 -5.14
N GLU A 74 14.23 -6.97 -4.26
CA GLU A 74 14.83 -6.68 -2.97
C GLU A 74 14.44 -7.76 -1.96
N ARG A 75 15.23 -7.88 -0.88
CA ARG A 75 14.94 -8.85 0.18
C ARG A 75 13.68 -8.43 0.93
N ARG A 76 12.77 -9.38 1.18
CA ARG A 76 11.60 -9.21 2.05
C ARG A 76 11.95 -8.62 3.43
N THR A 77 13.16 -8.84 3.93
CA THR A 77 13.66 -8.24 5.17
C THR A 77 13.66 -6.71 5.15
N LYS A 78 13.96 -6.10 3.99
CA LYS A 78 13.95 -4.64 3.83
C LYS A 78 12.53 -4.07 3.95
N LEU A 79 11.55 -4.72 3.31
CA LEU A 79 10.14 -4.33 3.46
C LEU A 79 9.68 -4.44 4.91
N HIS A 80 10.10 -5.48 5.64
CA HIS A 80 9.82 -5.60 7.07
C HIS A 80 10.43 -4.46 7.89
N GLU A 81 11.68 -4.07 7.62
CA GLU A 81 12.31 -2.91 8.27
C GLU A 81 11.59 -1.59 7.94
N ASP A 82 11.08 -1.48 6.71
CA ASP A 82 10.25 -0.37 6.27
C ASP A 82 8.90 -0.34 7.00
N MET A 83 8.24 -1.48 7.16
CA MET A 83 7.01 -1.58 7.95
C MET A 83 7.24 -1.27 9.42
N LYS A 84 8.34 -1.72 10.03
CA LYS A 84 8.74 -1.31 11.39
C LYS A 84 8.92 0.20 11.50
N PHE A 85 9.55 0.83 10.51
CA PHE A 85 9.69 2.29 10.51
C PHE A 85 8.35 3.01 10.46
N TRP A 86 7.40 2.51 9.67
CA TRP A 86 6.10 3.15 9.50
C TRP A 86 5.12 2.84 10.63
N LEU A 87 5.08 1.62 11.16
CA LEU A 87 4.03 1.18 12.10
C LEU A 87 4.50 1.21 13.57
N ASP A 88 5.78 0.94 13.85
CA ASP A 88 6.30 0.88 15.25
C ASP A 88 6.87 2.20 15.74
N ASN A 89 7.03 3.21 14.88
CA ASN A 89 7.56 4.48 15.35
C ASN A 89 6.58 5.08 16.37
N PRO A 90 7.01 5.44 17.59
CA PRO A 90 6.10 6.01 18.58
C PRO A 90 5.44 7.30 18.09
N ASP A 91 6.13 8.05 17.23
CA ASP A 91 5.64 9.30 16.64
C ASP A 91 4.79 9.08 15.39
N SER A 92 4.66 7.84 14.90
CA SER A 92 3.91 7.52 13.69
C SER A 92 2.42 7.74 13.86
N ALA A 93 1.77 8.18 12.79
CA ALA A 93 0.31 8.22 12.66
C ALA A 93 -0.22 7.23 11.61
N VAL A 94 0.63 6.34 11.11
CA VAL A 94 0.25 5.30 10.15
C VAL A 94 -0.57 4.24 10.88
N ASN A 95 -1.76 3.97 10.38
CA ASN A 95 -2.65 2.93 10.90
C ASN A 95 -2.68 1.70 9.98
N ALA A 96 -2.62 1.93 8.67
CA ALA A 96 -2.63 0.88 7.66
C ALA A 96 -1.45 1.06 6.69
N ALA A 97 -0.88 -0.06 6.26
CA ALA A 97 0.17 -0.07 5.27
C ALA A 97 0.01 -1.24 4.29
N ILE A 98 0.63 -1.12 3.13
CA ILE A 98 0.83 -2.25 2.21
C ILE A 98 2.28 -2.40 1.80
N THR A 99 2.62 -3.61 1.37
CA THR A 99 3.85 -3.87 0.65
C THR A 99 3.55 -4.57 -0.66
N ILE A 100 4.14 -4.10 -1.77
CA ILE A 100 4.04 -4.71 -3.09
C ILE A 100 5.39 -5.34 -3.43
N SER A 101 5.47 -6.66 -3.33
CA SER A 101 6.66 -7.43 -3.72
C SER A 101 6.52 -7.88 -5.16
N ILE A 102 7.43 -7.42 -6.01
CA ILE A 102 7.49 -7.80 -7.42
C ILE A 102 8.60 -8.82 -7.60
N LEU A 103 8.20 -10.06 -7.83
CA LEU A 103 9.06 -11.20 -8.11
C LEU A 103 9.04 -11.51 -9.61
N ARG A 104 9.90 -12.43 -10.04
CA ARG A 104 10.06 -12.79 -11.46
C ARG A 104 8.78 -13.32 -12.11
N ASP A 105 8.02 -14.11 -11.38
CA ASP A 105 6.84 -14.85 -11.85
C ASP A 105 5.58 -14.56 -11.05
N LYS A 106 5.67 -13.69 -10.04
CA LYS A 106 4.59 -13.39 -9.11
C LYS A 106 4.63 -11.94 -8.66
N ILE A 107 3.47 -11.34 -8.43
CA ILE A 107 3.33 -10.10 -7.67
C ILE A 107 2.55 -10.43 -6.40
N MET A 108 3.03 -9.96 -5.26
CA MET A 108 2.40 -10.17 -3.96
C MET A 108 2.12 -8.82 -3.31
N VAL A 109 0.90 -8.64 -2.82
CA VAL A 109 0.50 -7.50 -2.00
C VAL A 109 0.14 -8.03 -0.61
N GLU A 110 0.76 -7.46 0.42
CA GLU A 110 0.45 -7.75 1.81
C GLU A 110 -0.06 -6.48 2.47
N SER A 111 -1.11 -6.58 3.29
CA SER A 111 -1.58 -5.50 4.15
C SER A 111 -1.01 -5.67 5.55
N TRP A 112 -0.85 -4.55 6.22
CA TRP A 112 -0.28 -4.44 7.54
C TRP A 112 -1.09 -3.43 8.32
N GLU A 113 -1.36 -3.73 9.58
CA GLU A 113 -2.03 -2.83 10.51
C GLU A 113 -1.08 -2.53 11.67
N ARG A 114 -1.28 -1.37 12.28
CA ARG A 114 -0.56 -1.03 13.51
C ARG A 114 -1.07 -1.91 14.65
N ALA A 115 -0.14 -2.54 15.36
CA ALA A 115 -0.40 -3.21 16.62
C ALA A 115 0.32 -2.45 17.75
N ASP A 116 -0.31 -2.32 18.92
CA ASP A 116 0.27 -1.54 20.03
C ASP A 116 1.38 -2.31 20.77
N ASP A 117 1.27 -3.65 20.85
CA ASP A 117 2.14 -4.50 21.69
C ASP A 117 2.90 -5.59 20.91
N GLU A 118 2.73 -5.67 19.59
CA GLU A 118 3.35 -6.72 18.76
C GLU A 118 4.15 -6.13 17.60
N PRO A 119 5.28 -6.76 17.21
CA PRO A 119 5.98 -6.38 15.99
C PRO A 119 5.06 -6.46 14.76
N PRO A 120 5.15 -5.52 13.80
CA PRO A 120 4.30 -5.49 12.62
C PRO A 120 4.49 -6.77 11.83
N SER A 121 3.38 -7.40 11.53
CA SER A 121 3.28 -8.58 10.69
C SER A 121 2.15 -8.39 9.69
N PRO A 122 2.21 -9.01 8.50
CA PRO A 122 1.18 -8.85 7.51
C PRO A 122 -0.07 -9.60 7.97
N ASN A 123 -1.23 -8.95 7.93
CA ASN A 123 -2.50 -9.54 8.37
C ASN A 123 -3.31 -10.16 7.22
N GLN A 124 -3.10 -9.71 5.98
CA GLN A 124 -3.67 -10.31 4.78
C GLN A 124 -2.64 -10.34 3.65
N LYS A 125 -2.88 -11.24 2.69
CA LYS A 125 -2.04 -11.40 1.50
C LYS A 125 -2.88 -11.75 0.28
N ILE A 126 -2.58 -11.09 -0.83
CA ILE A 126 -3.04 -11.44 -2.17
C ILE A 126 -1.84 -11.53 -3.13
N GLU A 127 -1.90 -12.45 -4.06
CA GLU A 127 -0.86 -12.77 -5.02
C GLU A 127 -1.48 -12.98 -6.39
N ILE A 128 -0.73 -12.61 -7.42
CA ILE A 128 -1.03 -12.95 -8.80
C ILE A 128 0.17 -13.66 -9.43
N ASP A 129 -0.10 -14.84 -9.99
CA ASP A 129 0.87 -15.65 -10.71
C ASP A 129 0.89 -15.29 -12.21
N ARG A 130 2.08 -15.07 -12.76
CA ARG A 130 2.24 -14.74 -14.18
C ARG A 130 1.82 -15.90 -15.08
N LYS A 131 2.16 -17.12 -14.65
CA LYS A 131 1.87 -18.38 -15.35
C LYS A 131 1.35 -19.39 -14.31
N PRO A 132 0.06 -19.34 -13.95
CA PRO A 132 -0.49 -20.30 -13.00
C PRO A 132 -0.43 -21.71 -13.60
N LEU A 133 -0.32 -22.71 -12.71
CA LEU A 133 -0.45 -24.11 -13.13
C LEU A 133 -1.87 -24.38 -13.66
N PRO A 134 -2.05 -25.35 -14.58
CA PRO A 134 -3.37 -25.72 -15.08
C PRO A 134 -4.34 -26.03 -13.92
N GLY A 135 -5.51 -25.38 -13.93
CA GLY A 135 -6.53 -25.55 -12.88
C GLY A 135 -6.30 -24.73 -11.61
N CYS A 136 -5.19 -24.03 -11.47
CA CYS A 136 -4.98 -23.09 -10.36
C CYS A 136 -5.51 -21.69 -10.71
N PRO A 137 -6.16 -20.98 -9.76
CA PRO A 137 -6.55 -19.59 -9.98
C PRO A 137 -5.32 -18.72 -10.16
N ARG A 138 -5.42 -17.71 -11.03
CA ARG A 138 -4.31 -16.79 -11.30
C ARG A 138 -4.07 -15.78 -10.17
N VAL A 139 -5.14 -15.36 -9.51
CA VAL A 139 -5.14 -14.49 -8.33
C VAL A 139 -5.76 -15.23 -7.15
N ASN A 140 -5.19 -15.11 -5.95
CA ASN A 140 -5.77 -15.72 -4.74
C ASN A 140 -6.49 -14.69 -3.84
N GLY A 141 -7.81 -14.62 -4.00
CA GLY A 141 -8.67 -13.89 -3.06
C GLY A 141 -8.71 -12.39 -3.27
N GLN A 142 -8.79 -11.65 -2.15
CA GLN A 142 -8.94 -10.20 -2.06
C GLN A 142 -8.27 -9.70 -0.77
N LEU A 143 -7.93 -8.42 -0.73
CA LEU A 143 -7.35 -7.74 0.44
C LEU A 143 -8.19 -6.52 0.77
N GLU A 144 -8.48 -6.29 2.05
CA GLU A 144 -9.33 -5.20 2.51
C GLU A 144 -8.58 -4.28 3.49
N ILE A 145 -8.59 -2.97 3.26
CA ILE A 145 -8.09 -1.98 4.21
C ILE A 145 -9.28 -1.24 4.81
N GLN A 146 -9.33 -1.17 6.14
CA GLN A 146 -10.43 -0.52 6.83
C GLN A 146 -10.46 0.98 6.51
N PHE A 147 -11.67 1.48 6.26
CA PHE A 147 -11.89 2.89 5.99
C PHE A 147 -11.36 3.79 7.12
N SER A 148 -11.63 3.40 8.37
CA SER A 148 -11.28 4.16 9.57
C SER A 148 -9.77 4.30 9.78
N ASP A 149 -8.98 3.33 9.32
CA ASP A 149 -7.51 3.40 9.40
C ASP A 149 -6.95 4.49 8.49
N VAL A 150 -7.56 4.69 7.32
CA VAL A 150 -7.10 5.68 6.35
C VAL A 150 -7.68 7.07 6.64
N PHE A 151 -8.99 7.15 6.89
CA PHE A 151 -9.73 8.41 7.03
C PHE A 151 -9.82 8.94 8.47
N LEU A 152 -9.43 8.13 9.46
CA LEU A 152 -9.45 8.48 10.89
C LEU A 152 -10.84 8.84 11.43
N ARG A 153 -11.88 8.23 10.85
CA ARG A 153 -13.27 8.29 11.32
C ARG A 153 -14.03 7.06 10.86
N GLU A 154 -15.16 6.78 11.50
CA GLU A 154 -16.08 5.74 11.02
C GLU A 154 -16.66 6.09 9.65
N ARG A 155 -16.96 5.05 8.88
CA ARG A 155 -17.63 5.16 7.58
C ARG A 155 -19.06 5.68 7.74
N ARG A 156 -19.50 6.49 6.78
CA ARG A 156 -20.88 6.96 6.62
C ARG A 156 -21.61 6.10 5.58
N ASP A 157 -22.92 6.27 5.46
CA ASP A 157 -23.72 5.55 4.47
C ASP A 157 -23.18 5.80 3.04
N GLY A 158 -22.95 4.70 2.31
CA GLY A 158 -22.38 4.73 0.96
C GLY A 158 -20.84 4.72 0.90
N GLU A 159 -20.14 4.83 2.03
CA GLU A 159 -18.70 4.67 2.11
C GLU A 159 -18.32 3.21 2.40
N SER A 160 -17.20 2.76 1.83
CA SER A 160 -16.73 1.39 1.94
C SER A 160 -15.27 1.33 2.39
N ASN A 161 -14.88 0.17 2.92
CA ASN A 161 -13.47 -0.19 3.01
C ASN A 161 -12.83 -0.20 1.61
N PHE A 162 -11.51 -0.04 1.57
CA PHE A 162 -10.78 -0.23 0.31
C PHE A 162 -10.64 -1.71 0.07
N LEU A 163 -11.14 -2.20 -1.07
CA LEU A 163 -11.05 -3.60 -1.44
C LEU A 163 -10.16 -3.73 -2.68
N LEU A 164 -9.04 -4.42 -2.53
CA LEU A 164 -8.16 -4.80 -3.62
C LEU A 164 -8.59 -6.17 -4.15
N THR A 165 -9.16 -6.19 -5.35
CA THR A 165 -9.78 -7.36 -5.96
C THR A 165 -8.85 -8.08 -6.95
N ALA A 166 -9.30 -9.24 -7.45
CA ALA A 166 -8.60 -9.93 -8.53
C ALA A 166 -8.47 -9.09 -9.81
N THR A 167 -9.48 -8.27 -10.13
CA THR A 167 -9.43 -7.35 -11.29
C THR A 167 -8.35 -6.29 -11.10
N ASP A 168 -8.24 -5.72 -9.91
CA ASP A 168 -7.20 -4.72 -9.59
C ASP A 168 -5.80 -5.33 -9.64
N MET A 169 -5.65 -6.59 -9.20
CA MET A 169 -4.39 -7.34 -9.30
C MET A 169 -4.00 -7.65 -10.75
N GLU A 170 -4.97 -7.97 -11.62
CA GLU A 170 -4.73 -8.15 -13.06
C GLU A 170 -4.34 -6.83 -13.74
N GLU A 171 -4.97 -5.70 -13.36
CA GLU A 171 -4.56 -4.37 -13.82
C GLU A 171 -3.13 -4.06 -13.38
N LEU A 172 -2.84 -4.17 -12.09
CA LEU A 172 -1.51 -3.94 -11.52
C LEU A 172 -0.44 -4.77 -12.23
N ALA A 173 -0.69 -6.07 -12.41
CA ALA A 173 0.25 -6.97 -13.05
C ALA A 173 0.40 -6.72 -14.55
N GLY A 174 -0.68 -6.37 -15.25
CA GLY A 174 -0.65 -6.01 -16.66
C GLY A 174 0.27 -4.81 -16.93
N HIS A 175 0.17 -3.78 -16.09
CA HIS A 175 1.07 -2.62 -16.16
C HIS A 175 2.51 -3.00 -15.84
N ILE A 176 2.76 -3.71 -14.74
CA ILE A 176 4.12 -4.08 -14.32
C ILE A 176 4.79 -4.99 -15.35
N TRP A 177 4.14 -6.09 -15.76
CA TRP A 177 4.74 -7.07 -16.67
C TRP A 177 4.97 -6.54 -18.08
N LYS A 178 4.14 -5.60 -18.56
CA LYS A 178 4.38 -4.92 -19.84
C LYS A 178 5.73 -4.19 -19.85
N TYR A 179 6.14 -3.63 -18.72
CA TYR A 179 7.46 -3.00 -18.58
C TYR A 179 8.59 -4.00 -18.37
N GLN A 180 8.35 -5.11 -17.66
CA GLN A 180 9.37 -6.14 -17.45
C GLN A 180 9.69 -6.94 -18.72
N TYR A 181 8.69 -7.14 -19.57
CA TYR A 181 8.75 -7.98 -20.76
C TYR A 181 8.08 -7.25 -21.93
N PRO A 182 8.68 -6.17 -22.45
CA PRO A 182 8.16 -5.50 -23.62
C PRO A 182 8.10 -6.51 -24.77
N THR A 183 6.91 -6.68 -25.34
CA THR A 183 6.76 -7.37 -26.62
C THR A 183 7.35 -6.47 -27.69
N ASN A 184 8.44 -6.91 -28.32
CA ASN A 184 9.00 -6.31 -29.53
C ASN A 184 7.97 -6.32 -30.67
#